data_AF-M5E9Z7-F1
#
_entry.id   AF-M5E9Z7-F1
#
_cell.length_a   1.000
_cell.length_b   1.000
_cell.length_c   1.000
_cell.angle_alpha   90.00
_cell.angle_beta   90.00
_cell.angle_gamma   90.00
#
_symmetry.space_group_name_H-M   'P 1'
#
loop_
_entity.id
_entity.type
_entity.pdbx_description
1 polymer ?
#
loop_
_entity_poly.entity_id
_entity_poly.type
_entity_poly.pdbx_seq_one_letter_code
_entity_poly.pdbx_strand_id
1 'polypeptide(L)'
;MRFFGLAATLFSALAVVGASPARRANYGPTSYQKPEGLPVNWYELSLAAGLSSQTYCDDSDIYGLSVGEGTLLWSKWLGIVNQRVNVYHTPTLGVTVAFEGTTPSLLSILHDGELILEDPKGPLKDAVEGGAQIHSGFQDAYLSVAEETFKKVQSVMKEKNDTRVTTTGHSLGAAMGLLAAMDYNHRLEQGLHRSLVFGLPRVGNPEFADSVDKKIGGKFYYAVNGGDWVPHVPFREWNYQHPSGQIWIHPANSKNWKFYPGEENHFGANQVGIELTNMSDHHGWYFHTALGEHVVATCPATVNTHHY
;
A
#
# COMPACT_ATOMS: atom_id res chain seq x y z
N MET A 1 27.27 48.14 26.21
CA MET A 1 26.50 47.96 24.96
C MET A 1 27.08 46.76 24.22
N ARG A 2 26.33 45.66 24.14
CA ARG A 2 26.74 44.43 23.44
C ARG A 2 26.31 44.52 21.98
N PHE A 3 27.23 44.17 21.09
CA PHE A 3 27.04 44.07 19.64
C PHE A 3 26.37 42.75 19.24
N PHE A 4 25.64 42.82 18.12
CA PHE A 4 25.05 41.73 17.33
C PHE A 4 26.09 40.77 16.73
N GLY A 5 25.67 39.55 16.37
CA GLY A 5 26.35 38.74 15.35
C GLY A 5 25.98 37.26 15.32
N LEU A 6 25.44 36.82 14.18
CA LEU A 6 25.04 35.46 13.77
C LEU A 6 25.95 34.30 14.24
N ALA A 7 25.34 33.16 14.59
CA ALA A 7 25.99 31.86 14.55
C ALA A 7 25.41 31.04 13.40
N ALA A 8 26.18 30.96 12.30
CA ALA A 8 25.96 30.08 11.17
C ALA A 8 26.88 28.85 11.28
N THR A 9 26.33 27.70 10.91
CA THR A 9 26.99 26.52 10.30
C THR A 9 28.25 25.94 10.96
N LEU A 10 28.11 24.72 11.49
CA LEU A 10 29.22 23.78 11.67
C LEU A 10 28.72 22.35 11.36
N PHE A 11 28.80 21.95 10.09
CA PHE A 11 28.97 20.55 9.71
C PHE A 11 30.09 20.50 8.69
N SER A 12 31.29 20.16 9.17
CA SER A 12 32.44 19.86 8.34
C SER A 12 33.32 18.87 9.09
N ALA A 13 33.19 17.59 8.74
CA ALA A 13 34.28 16.61 8.71
C ALA A 13 33.70 15.27 8.28
N LEU A 14 34.02 14.84 7.05
CA LEU A 14 34.73 13.59 6.77
C LEU A 14 34.64 13.31 5.26
N ALA A 15 35.71 13.70 4.55
CA ALA A 15 36.06 13.11 3.28
C ALA A 15 37.52 12.71 3.38
N VAL A 16 37.81 11.41 3.32
CA VAL A 16 38.65 10.75 2.31
C VAL A 16 38.63 9.25 2.67
N VAL A 17 37.84 8.47 1.94
CA VAL A 17 38.05 7.02 1.82
C VAL A 17 38.13 6.74 0.33
N GLY A 18 39.19 6.01 -0.05
CA GLY A 18 39.65 5.85 -1.41
C GLY A 18 38.59 5.38 -2.41
N ALA A 19 38.80 5.78 -3.66
CA ALA A 19 38.03 5.35 -4.81
C ALA A 19 37.94 3.81 -4.86
N SER A 20 36.82 3.29 -4.37
CA SER A 20 36.39 1.92 -4.67
C SER A 20 35.86 1.90 -6.11
N PRO A 21 36.02 0.78 -6.85
CA PRO A 21 35.40 0.66 -8.17
C PRO A 21 33.89 0.86 -8.01
N ALA A 22 33.29 1.58 -8.97
CA ALA A 22 31.88 1.98 -8.94
C ALA A 22 30.98 0.87 -8.37
N ARG A 23 30.40 1.08 -7.18
CA ARG A 23 29.33 0.22 -6.68
C ARG A 23 28.23 0.26 -7.74
N ARG A 24 27.91 -0.88 -8.36
CA ARG A 24 26.65 -1.02 -9.09
C ARG A 24 25.55 -0.53 -8.14
N ALA A 25 24.68 0.36 -8.60
CA ALA A 25 23.52 0.73 -7.81
C ALA A 25 22.76 -0.57 -7.49
N ASN A 26 22.58 -0.87 -6.19
CA ASN A 26 21.86 -2.06 -5.72
C ASN A 26 20.34 -1.83 -5.77
N TYR A 27 19.84 -1.12 -6.79
CA TYR A 27 18.44 -0.71 -6.89
C TYR A 27 17.86 -1.24 -8.20
N GLY A 28 16.59 -1.63 -8.17
CA GLY A 28 15.89 -2.18 -9.34
C GLY A 28 15.76 -1.18 -10.49
N PRO A 29 15.09 -1.55 -11.59
CA PRO A 29 14.91 -0.67 -12.73
C PRO A 29 14.11 0.59 -12.39
N THR A 30 14.19 1.59 -13.27
CA THR A 30 13.33 2.78 -13.24
C THR A 30 12.73 2.95 -14.63
N SER A 31 11.40 3.01 -14.68
CA SER A 31 10.68 3.25 -15.92
C SER A 31 10.75 4.71 -16.35
N TYR A 32 10.86 4.94 -17.66
CA TYR A 32 10.77 6.26 -18.30
C TYR A 32 9.58 6.33 -19.26
N GLN A 33 8.60 5.45 -19.09
CA GLN A 33 7.37 5.49 -19.86
C GLN A 33 6.53 6.71 -19.45
N LYS A 34 5.92 7.37 -20.43
CA LYS A 34 5.10 8.56 -20.17
C LYS A 34 3.82 8.18 -19.42
N PRO A 35 3.28 9.08 -18.59
CA PRO A 35 2.03 8.82 -17.89
C PRO A 35 0.84 8.70 -18.84
N GLU A 36 -0.09 7.83 -18.47
CA GLU A 36 -1.27 7.45 -19.24
C GLU A 36 -2.57 7.70 -18.47
N GLY A 37 -3.72 7.47 -19.12
CA GLY A 37 -5.02 7.43 -18.45
C GLY A 37 -5.10 6.26 -17.45
N LEU A 38 -6.11 6.29 -16.57
CA LEU A 38 -6.28 5.22 -15.58
C LEU A 38 -6.47 3.85 -16.27
N PRO A 39 -5.81 2.79 -15.77
CA PRO A 39 -5.89 1.45 -16.35
C PRO A 39 -7.11 0.67 -15.81
N VAL A 40 -7.81 1.24 -14.83
CA VAL A 40 -8.98 0.69 -14.16
C VAL A 40 -10.05 1.76 -14.01
N ASN A 41 -11.30 1.34 -13.77
CA ASN A 41 -12.38 2.28 -13.50
C ASN A 41 -12.08 3.06 -12.21
N TRP A 42 -12.16 4.39 -12.24
CA TRP A 42 -11.91 5.22 -11.05
C TRP A 42 -12.86 4.88 -9.89
N TYR A 43 -14.07 4.37 -10.18
CA TYR A 43 -15.02 3.96 -9.15
C TYR A 43 -14.56 2.71 -8.40
N GLU A 44 -13.84 1.79 -9.06
CA GLU A 44 -13.22 0.64 -8.36
C GLU A 44 -12.22 1.13 -7.30
N LEU A 45 -11.42 2.14 -7.65
CA LEU A 45 -10.47 2.77 -6.73
C LEU A 45 -11.19 3.53 -5.60
N SER A 46 -12.28 4.26 -5.94
CA SER A 46 -13.12 4.97 -4.96
C SER A 46 -13.76 4.02 -3.94
N LEU A 47 -14.29 2.89 -4.41
CA LEU A 47 -14.89 1.86 -3.58
C LEU A 47 -13.83 1.20 -2.69
N ALA A 48 -12.70 0.76 -3.26
CA ALA A 48 -11.61 0.16 -2.50
C ALA A 48 -11.08 1.11 -1.42
N ALA A 49 -10.97 2.41 -1.70
CA ALA A 49 -10.59 3.43 -0.72
C ALA A 49 -11.59 3.49 0.45
N GLY A 50 -12.90 3.44 0.18
CA GLY A 50 -13.91 3.47 1.24
C GLY A 50 -13.92 2.20 2.10
N LEU A 51 -13.74 1.02 1.47
CA LEU A 51 -13.61 -0.25 2.18
C LEU A 51 -12.37 -0.27 3.08
N SER A 52 -11.26 0.30 2.60
CA SER A 52 -10.05 0.53 3.40
C SER A 52 -10.24 1.60 4.47
N SER A 53 -11.05 2.64 4.24
CA SER A 53 -11.31 3.64 5.27
C SER A 53 -12.11 3.08 6.43
N GLN A 54 -13.05 2.16 6.17
CA GLN A 54 -13.88 1.54 7.20
C GLN A 54 -13.07 0.69 8.18
N THR A 55 -11.87 0.21 7.83
CA THR A 55 -11.04 -0.54 8.77
C THR A 55 -10.55 0.31 9.94
N TYR A 56 -10.62 1.64 9.85
CA TYR A 56 -10.28 2.56 10.95
C TYR A 56 -11.46 2.88 11.88
N CYS A 57 -12.67 2.40 11.57
CA CYS A 57 -13.87 2.71 12.35
C CYS A 57 -14.16 1.69 13.45
N ASP A 58 -14.52 2.16 14.63
CA ASP A 58 -14.78 1.31 15.82
C ASP A 58 -16.12 0.56 15.80
N ASP A 59 -16.94 0.70 14.76
CA ASP A 59 -18.28 0.10 14.66
C ASP A 59 -18.27 -1.36 14.14
N SER A 60 -17.19 -2.08 14.40
CA SER A 60 -16.79 -3.27 13.64
C SER A 60 -17.55 -4.58 13.95
N ASP A 61 -18.64 -4.52 14.73
CA ASP A 61 -19.51 -5.68 15.01
C ASP A 61 -20.86 -5.66 14.25
N ILE A 62 -21.09 -4.67 13.37
CA ILE A 62 -22.33 -4.61 12.56
C ILE A 62 -22.18 -5.43 11.27
N TYR A 63 -22.32 -6.75 11.39
CA TYR A 63 -22.53 -7.62 10.22
C TYR A 63 -23.71 -7.10 9.39
N GLY A 64 -23.50 -6.88 8.09
CA GLY A 64 -24.49 -6.26 7.20
C GLY A 64 -24.35 -4.75 7.02
N LEU A 65 -23.38 -4.09 7.68
CA LEU A 65 -23.04 -2.69 7.41
C LEU A 65 -22.71 -2.49 5.93
N SER A 66 -23.25 -1.43 5.33
CA SER A 66 -22.96 -1.05 3.96
C SER A 66 -21.90 0.06 3.89
N VAL A 67 -20.89 -0.13 3.03
CA VAL A 67 -19.89 0.88 2.67
C VAL A 67 -19.89 0.99 1.15
N GLY A 68 -20.45 2.08 0.63
CA GLY A 68 -20.82 2.16 -0.79
C GLY A 68 -21.78 1.02 -1.15
N GLU A 69 -21.42 0.22 -2.16
CA GLU A 69 -22.15 -1.00 -2.55
C GLU A 69 -21.63 -2.29 -1.86
N GLY A 70 -20.65 -2.17 -0.96
CA GLY A 70 -20.09 -3.31 -0.23
C GLY A 70 -20.87 -3.63 1.03
N THR A 71 -21.21 -4.90 1.22
CA THR A 71 -21.78 -5.42 2.47
C THR A 71 -20.67 -6.03 3.31
N LEU A 72 -20.49 -5.55 4.55
CA LEU A 72 -19.54 -6.12 5.51
C LEU A 72 -20.04 -7.48 6.01
N LEU A 73 -19.27 -8.53 5.77
CA LEU A 73 -19.61 -9.91 6.10
C LEU A 73 -18.79 -10.47 7.24
N TRP A 74 -17.62 -9.89 7.51
CA TRP A 74 -16.77 -10.27 8.62
C TRP A 74 -15.79 -9.16 8.94
N SER A 75 -15.54 -8.96 10.23
CA SER A 75 -14.49 -8.11 10.73
C SER A 75 -13.79 -8.83 11.88
N LYS A 76 -12.48 -8.63 12.00
CA LYS A 76 -11.73 -9.11 13.15
C LYS A 76 -10.57 -8.18 13.47
N TRP A 77 -10.17 -8.21 14.74
CA TRP A 77 -9.08 -7.45 15.36
C TRP A 77 -9.41 -5.96 15.55
N LEU A 78 -8.64 -5.32 16.44
CA LEU A 78 -8.91 -3.96 16.91
C LEU A 78 -7.77 -2.98 16.55
N GLY A 79 -6.80 -3.39 15.72
CA GLY A 79 -5.66 -2.55 15.37
C GLY A 79 -4.58 -2.41 16.46
N ILE A 80 -4.74 -3.08 17.61
CA ILE A 80 -3.82 -2.97 18.76
C ILE A 80 -2.64 -3.95 18.67
N VAL A 81 -2.93 -5.25 18.50
CA VAL A 81 -1.92 -6.32 18.37
C VAL A 81 -1.84 -6.82 16.93
N ASN A 82 -3.00 -7.01 16.31
CA ASN A 82 -3.15 -7.32 14.89
C ASN A 82 -3.99 -6.21 14.26
N GLN A 83 -3.66 -5.86 13.01
CA GLN A 83 -4.44 -4.92 12.20
C GLN A 83 -5.86 -5.44 12.00
N ARG A 84 -6.87 -4.55 12.04
CA ARG A 84 -8.25 -4.90 11.71
C ARG A 84 -8.33 -5.39 10.27
N VAL A 85 -9.10 -6.45 10.04
CA VAL A 85 -9.35 -7.01 8.71
C VAL A 85 -10.84 -7.11 8.49
N ASN A 86 -11.33 -6.47 7.43
CA ASN A 86 -12.72 -6.52 7.02
C ASN A 86 -12.86 -7.33 5.73
N VAL A 87 -13.87 -8.19 5.66
CA VAL A 87 -14.25 -8.94 4.46
C VAL A 87 -15.65 -8.51 4.03
N TYR A 88 -15.74 -8.06 2.78
CA TYR A 88 -16.96 -7.59 2.15
C TYR A 88 -17.36 -8.49 0.98
N HIS A 89 -18.61 -8.38 0.55
CA HIS A 89 -19.00 -8.70 -0.83
C HIS A 89 -19.52 -7.44 -1.51
N THR A 90 -19.10 -7.23 -2.75
CA THR A 90 -19.52 -6.09 -3.59
C THR A 90 -19.89 -6.60 -4.98
N PRO A 91 -20.86 -5.99 -5.67
CA PRO A 91 -21.11 -6.25 -7.09
C PRO A 91 -19.87 -6.01 -7.97
N THR A 92 -19.14 -4.91 -7.74
CA THR A 92 -18.02 -4.47 -8.58
C THR A 92 -16.75 -5.30 -8.35
N LEU A 93 -16.31 -5.45 -7.10
CA LEU A 93 -15.01 -6.04 -6.74
C LEU A 93 -15.10 -7.51 -6.26
N GLY A 94 -16.31 -8.06 -6.11
CA GLY A 94 -16.54 -9.39 -5.57
C GLY A 94 -16.25 -9.47 -4.08
N VAL A 95 -15.68 -10.60 -3.63
CA VAL A 95 -15.24 -10.78 -2.24
C VAL A 95 -14.01 -9.92 -1.99
N THR A 96 -14.14 -8.87 -1.17
CA THR A 96 -13.08 -7.88 -0.98
C THR A 96 -12.54 -7.92 0.44
N VAL A 97 -11.23 -8.04 0.59
CA VAL A 97 -10.55 -8.03 1.90
C VAL A 97 -9.82 -6.70 2.07
N ALA A 98 -10.15 -5.97 3.12
CA ALA A 98 -9.52 -4.70 3.48
C ALA A 98 -8.69 -4.87 4.75
N PHE A 99 -7.43 -4.46 4.69
CA PHE A 99 -6.50 -4.47 5.82
C PHE A 99 -6.32 -3.05 6.36
N GLU A 100 -6.44 -2.91 7.68
CA GLU A 100 -6.15 -1.67 8.40
C GLU A 100 -4.66 -1.33 8.31
N GLY A 101 -4.38 -0.03 8.21
CA GLY A 101 -3.03 0.49 8.42
C GLY A 101 -2.91 1.18 9.77
N THR A 102 -1.76 1.79 10.03
CA THR A 102 -1.58 2.56 11.26
C THR A 102 -0.42 3.53 11.08
N THR A 103 -0.66 4.79 11.44
CA THR A 103 0.31 5.87 11.25
C THR A 103 1.47 5.78 12.26
N PRO A 104 1.20 5.59 13.57
CA PRO A 104 2.26 5.44 14.56
C PRO A 104 3.15 4.23 14.28
N SER A 105 2.58 3.10 13.84
CA SER A 105 3.38 1.88 13.65
C SER A 105 4.16 1.87 12.34
N LEU A 106 3.76 2.59 11.29
CA LEU A 106 4.63 2.73 10.11
C LEU A 106 5.96 3.41 10.46
N LEU A 107 5.92 4.45 11.30
CA LEU A 107 7.13 5.12 11.77
C LEU A 107 7.95 4.21 12.68
N SER A 108 7.31 3.44 13.59
CA SER A 108 8.05 2.48 14.43
C SER A 108 8.67 1.35 13.61
N ILE A 109 7.94 0.78 12.64
CA ILE A 109 8.44 -0.24 11.70
C ILE A 109 9.65 0.29 10.91
N LEU A 110 9.65 1.58 10.55
CA LEU A 110 10.77 2.21 9.85
C LEU A 110 11.96 2.58 10.74
N HIS A 111 11.72 2.88 12.02
CA HIS A 111 12.75 3.36 12.95
C HIS A 111 13.37 2.25 13.82
N ASP A 112 12.64 1.21 14.19
CA ASP A 112 13.06 0.20 15.18
C ASP A 112 13.83 -1.00 14.59
N GLY A 113 14.62 -0.77 13.54
CA GLY A 113 15.51 -1.79 13.00
C GLY A 113 14.83 -2.93 12.23
N GLU A 114 13.55 -2.78 11.89
CA GLU A 114 12.77 -3.76 11.09
C GLU A 114 12.86 -3.56 9.58
N LEU A 115 13.74 -2.68 9.10
CA LEU A 115 14.10 -2.52 7.67
C LEU A 115 14.75 -3.77 7.04
N ILE A 116 14.72 -4.90 7.74
CA ILE A 116 15.35 -6.16 7.38
C ILE A 116 14.49 -6.81 6.30
N LEU A 117 15.13 -7.00 5.14
CA LEU A 117 14.64 -7.88 4.10
C LEU A 117 14.89 -9.33 4.53
N GLU A 118 13.83 -10.13 4.62
CA GLU A 118 13.88 -11.54 4.96
C GLU A 118 13.30 -12.40 3.84
N ASP A 119 13.69 -13.67 3.84
CA ASP A 119 13.09 -14.65 2.94
C ASP A 119 11.58 -14.77 3.22
N PRO A 120 10.77 -15.04 2.18
CA PRO A 120 9.36 -15.31 2.32
C PRO A 120 9.09 -16.46 3.32
N LYS A 121 8.07 -16.29 4.15
CA LYS A 121 7.62 -17.20 5.21
C LYS A 121 6.19 -17.65 4.95
N GLY A 122 5.81 -18.77 5.55
CA GLY A 122 4.46 -19.31 5.47
C GLY A 122 3.96 -19.45 4.02
N PRO A 123 2.72 -19.02 3.71
CA PRO A 123 2.16 -19.13 2.35
C PRO A 123 2.87 -18.27 1.29
N LEU A 124 3.68 -17.28 1.69
CA LEU A 124 4.40 -16.42 0.74
C LEU A 124 5.56 -17.15 0.04
N LYS A 125 6.08 -18.24 0.62
CA LYS A 125 7.18 -19.05 0.06
C LYS A 125 6.93 -19.52 -1.36
N ASP A 126 5.72 -20.00 -1.59
CA ASP A 126 5.31 -20.55 -2.89
C ASP A 126 4.64 -19.47 -3.77
N ALA A 127 4.29 -18.33 -3.17
CA ALA A 127 3.63 -17.22 -3.83
C ALA A 127 4.58 -16.32 -4.64
N VAL A 128 5.89 -16.33 -4.40
CA VAL A 128 6.87 -15.45 -5.09
C VAL A 128 7.93 -16.25 -5.85
N GLU A 129 8.79 -15.59 -6.63
CA GLU A 129 9.92 -16.23 -7.32
C GLU A 129 11.17 -16.29 -6.43
N GLY A 130 12.15 -17.11 -6.80
CA GLY A 130 13.38 -17.26 -6.03
C GLY A 130 14.20 -15.97 -5.97
N GLY A 131 14.79 -15.68 -4.80
CA GLY A 131 15.57 -14.46 -4.55
C GLY A 131 14.74 -13.27 -4.06
N ALA A 132 13.41 -13.38 -4.05
CA ALA A 132 12.54 -12.39 -3.42
C ALA A 132 12.82 -12.30 -1.92
N GLN A 133 12.90 -11.08 -1.40
CA GLN A 133 12.96 -10.78 0.02
C GLN A 133 11.94 -9.69 0.35
N ILE A 134 11.35 -9.78 1.54
CA ILE A 134 10.21 -8.97 1.98
C ILE A 134 10.56 -8.33 3.32
N HIS A 135 10.10 -7.10 3.55
CA HIS A 135 10.21 -6.43 4.84
C HIS A 135 9.67 -7.33 5.97
N SER A 136 10.48 -7.61 6.99
CA SER A 136 10.12 -8.54 8.07
C SER A 136 8.84 -8.13 8.79
N GLY A 137 8.72 -6.87 9.20
CA GLY A 137 7.52 -6.34 9.88
C GLY A 137 6.23 -6.46 9.06
N PHE A 138 6.24 -6.11 7.77
CA PHE A 138 5.07 -6.25 6.90
C PHE A 138 4.67 -7.71 6.69
N GLN A 139 5.67 -8.58 6.51
CA GLN A 139 5.46 -10.01 6.40
C GLN A 139 4.84 -10.58 7.69
N ASP A 140 5.41 -10.27 8.85
CA ASP A 140 4.94 -10.81 10.13
C ASP A 140 3.53 -10.30 10.46
N ALA A 141 3.24 -9.02 10.18
CA ALA A 141 1.90 -8.44 10.31
C ALA A 141 0.86 -9.14 9.43
N TYR A 142 1.20 -9.44 8.17
CA TYR A 142 0.31 -10.19 7.29
C TYR A 142 0.12 -11.64 7.76
N LEU A 143 1.21 -12.33 8.13
CA LEU A 143 1.18 -13.73 8.53
C LEU A 143 0.38 -13.96 9.81
N SER A 144 0.30 -12.98 10.70
CA SER A 144 -0.51 -13.08 11.92
C SER A 144 -2.01 -13.20 11.64
N VAL A 145 -2.48 -12.76 10.46
CA VAL A 145 -3.90 -12.81 10.06
C VAL A 145 -4.19 -13.68 8.84
N ALA A 146 -3.15 -14.16 8.13
CA ALA A 146 -3.27 -14.78 6.80
C ALA A 146 -4.21 -15.99 6.76
N GLU A 147 -3.97 -17.01 7.59
CA GLU A 147 -4.70 -18.29 7.51
C GLU A 147 -6.19 -18.17 7.87
N GLU A 148 -6.51 -17.37 8.89
CA GLU A 148 -7.90 -17.18 9.28
C GLU A 148 -8.66 -16.36 8.23
N THR A 149 -8.04 -15.29 7.73
CA THR A 149 -8.62 -14.45 6.69
C THR A 149 -8.84 -15.25 5.41
N PHE A 150 -7.87 -16.06 4.98
CA PHE A 150 -8.00 -16.90 3.79
C PHE A 150 -9.15 -17.91 3.91
N LYS A 151 -9.29 -18.58 5.06
CA LYS A 151 -10.44 -19.47 5.33
C LYS A 151 -11.78 -18.73 5.27
N LYS A 152 -11.83 -17.51 5.79
CA LYS A 152 -13.04 -16.67 5.73
C LYS A 152 -13.37 -16.29 4.30
N VAL A 153 -12.39 -15.86 3.50
CA VAL A 153 -12.56 -15.56 2.07
C VAL A 153 -13.14 -16.77 1.34
N GLN A 154 -12.59 -17.97 1.52
CA GLN A 154 -13.10 -19.18 0.89
C GLN A 154 -14.55 -19.50 1.30
N SER A 155 -14.92 -19.24 2.56
CA SER A 155 -16.29 -19.40 3.04
C SER A 155 -17.24 -18.41 2.35
N VAL A 156 -16.85 -17.15 2.25
CA VAL A 156 -17.66 -16.09 1.63
C VAL A 156 -17.80 -16.32 0.13
N MET A 157 -16.74 -16.74 -0.57
CA MET A 157 -16.81 -17.10 -1.99
C MET A 157 -17.88 -18.16 -2.26
N LYS A 158 -17.93 -19.21 -1.42
CA LYS A 158 -18.94 -20.27 -1.50
C LYS A 158 -20.35 -19.77 -1.19
N GLU A 159 -20.49 -18.94 -0.15
CA GLU A 159 -21.79 -18.38 0.25
C GLU A 159 -22.38 -17.46 -0.83
N LYS A 160 -21.55 -16.61 -1.44
CA LYS A 160 -21.97 -15.63 -2.45
C LYS A 160 -21.96 -16.16 -3.87
N ASN A 161 -21.44 -17.37 -4.08
CA ASN A 161 -21.21 -17.96 -5.40
C ASN A 161 -20.43 -17.00 -6.32
N ASP A 162 -19.38 -16.38 -5.78
CA ASP A 162 -18.54 -15.40 -6.48
C ASP A 162 -17.06 -15.75 -6.26
N THR A 163 -16.36 -16.00 -7.36
CA THR A 163 -14.94 -16.39 -7.33
C THR A 163 -13.99 -15.19 -7.42
N ARG A 164 -14.51 -13.98 -7.63
CA ARG A 164 -13.68 -12.78 -7.70
C ARG A 164 -13.24 -12.39 -6.29
N VAL A 165 -11.93 -12.39 -6.06
CA VAL A 165 -11.33 -11.95 -4.80
C VAL A 165 -10.48 -10.71 -5.04
N THR A 166 -10.76 -9.66 -4.29
CA THR A 166 -10.02 -8.39 -4.33
C THR A 166 -9.35 -8.14 -2.98
N THR A 167 -8.11 -7.65 -2.99
CA THR A 167 -7.47 -7.11 -1.77
C THR A 167 -7.35 -5.60 -1.83
N THR A 168 -7.48 -4.95 -0.68
CA THR A 168 -7.29 -3.50 -0.53
C THR A 168 -6.68 -3.21 0.83
N GLY A 169 -6.10 -2.03 0.97
CA GLY A 169 -5.48 -1.59 2.20
C GLY A 169 -4.86 -0.22 2.04
N HIS A 170 -4.66 0.44 3.18
CA HIS A 170 -4.04 1.75 3.25
C HIS A 170 -2.82 1.69 4.17
N SER A 171 -1.77 2.45 3.88
CA SER A 171 -0.62 2.58 4.78
C SER A 171 0.04 1.20 5.04
N LEU A 172 0.28 0.79 6.29
CA LEU A 172 0.71 -0.59 6.61
C LEU A 172 -0.22 -1.66 5.98
N GLY A 173 -1.54 -1.41 5.98
CA GLY A 173 -2.52 -2.28 5.37
C GLY A 173 -2.36 -2.41 3.85
N ALA A 174 -1.78 -1.43 3.17
CA ALA A 174 -1.45 -1.52 1.75
C ALA A 174 -0.35 -2.57 1.50
N ALA A 175 0.67 -2.61 2.36
CA ALA A 175 1.72 -3.64 2.30
C ALA A 175 1.13 -5.04 2.56
N MET A 176 0.30 -5.18 3.59
CA MET A 176 -0.42 -6.43 3.87
C MET A 176 -1.35 -6.84 2.71
N GLY A 177 -2.02 -5.87 2.09
CA GLY A 177 -2.90 -6.09 0.93
C GLY A 177 -2.16 -6.61 -0.30
N LEU A 178 -0.93 -6.14 -0.55
CA LEU A 178 -0.04 -6.65 -1.61
C LEU A 178 0.44 -8.08 -1.28
N LEU A 179 0.84 -8.35 -0.04
CA LEU A 179 1.25 -9.71 0.37
C LEU A 179 0.08 -10.70 0.27
N ALA A 180 -1.11 -10.30 0.70
CA ALA A 180 -2.34 -11.06 0.53
C ALA A 180 -2.68 -11.29 -0.95
N ALA A 181 -2.46 -10.30 -1.81
CA ALA A 181 -2.68 -10.43 -3.25
C ALA A 181 -1.83 -11.55 -3.85
N MET A 182 -0.55 -11.62 -3.48
CA MET A 182 0.38 -12.65 -3.93
C MET A 182 -0.02 -14.03 -3.41
N ASP A 183 -0.32 -14.14 -2.11
CA ASP A 183 -0.81 -15.39 -1.50
C ASP A 183 -2.09 -15.89 -2.20
N TYR A 184 -3.09 -15.03 -2.33
CA TYR A 184 -4.40 -15.41 -2.83
C TYR A 184 -4.33 -15.75 -4.32
N ASN A 185 -3.49 -15.06 -5.09
CA ASN A 185 -3.27 -15.43 -6.49
C ASN A 185 -2.64 -16.83 -6.62
N HIS A 186 -1.82 -17.26 -5.66
CA HIS A 186 -1.21 -18.58 -5.65
C HIS A 186 -2.17 -19.68 -5.17
N ARG A 187 -2.92 -19.45 -4.09
CA ARG A 187 -3.76 -20.47 -3.45
C ARG A 187 -5.17 -20.61 -4.02
N LEU A 188 -5.72 -19.57 -4.66
CA LEU A 188 -7.05 -19.63 -5.29
C LEU A 188 -6.96 -20.23 -6.67
N GLU A 189 -7.88 -21.14 -7.00
CA GLU A 189 -7.94 -21.81 -8.30
C GLU A 189 -8.10 -20.81 -9.47
N GLN A 190 -8.92 -19.78 -9.29
CA GLN A 190 -9.15 -18.73 -10.29
C GLN A 190 -8.12 -17.59 -10.20
N GLY A 191 -7.18 -17.68 -9.24
CA GLY A 191 -6.27 -16.61 -8.88
C GLY A 191 -6.97 -15.36 -8.33
N LEU A 192 -6.21 -14.28 -8.20
CA LEU A 192 -6.73 -13.01 -7.72
C LEU A 192 -7.53 -12.28 -8.81
N HIS A 193 -8.57 -11.54 -8.44
CA HIS A 193 -9.28 -10.64 -9.35
C HIS A 193 -8.57 -9.28 -9.47
N ARG A 194 -8.39 -8.58 -8.33
CA ARG A 194 -7.75 -7.26 -8.23
C ARG A 194 -7.00 -7.09 -6.92
N SER A 195 -6.06 -6.17 -6.90
CA SER A 195 -5.52 -5.59 -5.67
C SER A 195 -5.34 -4.08 -5.88
N LEU A 196 -6.05 -3.30 -5.08
CA LEU A 196 -6.11 -1.84 -5.19
C LEU A 196 -5.72 -1.27 -3.82
N VAL A 197 -4.54 -0.70 -3.70
CA VAL A 197 -4.01 -0.26 -2.39
C VAL A 197 -3.59 1.21 -2.40
N PHE A 198 -3.47 1.83 -1.22
CA PHE A 198 -3.34 3.28 -1.08
C PHE A 198 -2.20 3.65 -0.13
N GLY A 199 -1.36 4.61 -0.51
CA GLY A 199 -0.22 5.01 0.32
C GLY A 199 0.72 3.83 0.61
N LEU A 200 1.00 3.03 -0.43
CA LEU A 200 1.79 1.80 -0.33
C LEU A 200 3.26 2.11 -0.04
N PRO A 201 3.85 1.68 1.10
CA PRO A 201 5.30 1.69 1.28
C PRO A 201 5.98 0.63 0.40
N ARG A 202 7.29 0.75 0.13
CA ARG A 202 8.02 -0.32 -0.57
C ARG A 202 8.02 -1.59 0.29
N VAL A 203 7.67 -2.72 -0.31
CA VAL A 203 7.42 -3.96 0.47
C VAL A 203 8.58 -4.94 0.44
N GLY A 204 9.35 -4.98 -0.65
CA GLY A 204 10.42 -5.96 -0.83
C GLY A 204 11.50 -5.49 -1.78
N ASN A 205 12.39 -6.40 -2.12
CA ASN A 205 13.50 -6.18 -3.03
C ASN A 205 13.08 -6.22 -4.52
N PRO A 206 13.98 -5.92 -5.47
CA PRO A 206 13.67 -5.99 -6.89
C PRO A 206 13.11 -7.34 -7.34
N GLU A 207 13.63 -8.45 -6.82
CA GLU A 207 13.12 -9.80 -7.14
C GLU A 207 11.68 -10.02 -6.66
N PHE A 208 11.27 -9.40 -5.54
CA PHE A 208 9.89 -9.38 -5.09
C PHE A 208 9.02 -8.50 -6.01
N ALA A 209 9.49 -7.32 -6.42
CA ALA A 209 8.79 -6.44 -7.35
C ALA A 209 8.55 -7.13 -8.71
N ASP A 210 9.57 -7.77 -9.27
CA ASP A 210 9.49 -8.60 -10.48
C ASP A 210 8.49 -9.75 -10.32
N SER A 211 8.44 -10.37 -9.13
CA SER A 211 7.47 -11.44 -8.84
C SER A 211 6.03 -10.94 -8.88
N VAL A 212 5.78 -9.74 -8.34
CA VAL A 212 4.46 -9.09 -8.37
C VAL A 212 4.07 -8.79 -9.81
N ASP A 213 4.95 -8.17 -10.59
CA ASP A 213 4.71 -7.83 -11.99
C ASP A 213 4.41 -9.07 -12.83
N LYS A 214 5.15 -10.16 -12.61
CA LYS A 214 4.96 -11.43 -13.32
C LYS A 214 3.64 -12.12 -12.97
N LYS A 215 3.26 -12.14 -11.68
CA LYS A 215 2.14 -12.98 -11.21
C LYS A 215 0.80 -12.26 -11.15
N ILE A 216 0.81 -10.96 -10.84
CA ILE A 216 -0.41 -10.15 -10.69
C ILE A 216 -0.37 -8.83 -11.48
N GLY A 217 0.56 -8.68 -12.44
CA GLY A 217 0.57 -7.58 -13.40
C GLY A 217 -0.79 -7.41 -14.08
N GLY A 218 -1.26 -6.15 -14.17
CA GLY A 218 -2.59 -5.81 -14.70
C GLY A 218 -3.76 -6.05 -13.73
N LYS A 219 -3.52 -6.68 -12.58
CA LYS A 219 -4.50 -6.85 -11.47
C LYS A 219 -4.15 -5.98 -10.27
N PHE A 220 -2.88 -5.63 -10.10
CA PHE A 220 -2.35 -4.84 -8.99
C PHE A 220 -2.15 -3.38 -9.39
N TYR A 221 -2.69 -2.46 -8.58
CA TYR A 221 -2.47 -1.01 -8.70
C TYR A 221 -2.38 -0.39 -7.32
N TYR A 222 -1.53 0.63 -7.19
CA TYR A 222 -1.41 1.38 -5.94
C TYR A 222 -1.48 2.88 -6.20
N ALA A 223 -2.23 3.58 -5.35
CA ALA A 223 -2.43 5.02 -5.46
C ALA A 223 -1.56 5.78 -4.47
N VAL A 224 -0.90 6.83 -4.96
CA VAL A 224 -0.16 7.81 -4.17
C VAL A 224 -0.88 9.15 -4.27
N ASN A 225 -1.05 9.85 -3.15
CA ASN A 225 -1.68 11.16 -3.10
C ASN A 225 -0.65 12.24 -2.86
N GLY A 226 -0.56 13.22 -3.76
CA GLY A 226 0.28 14.40 -3.57
C GLY A 226 1.74 14.08 -3.26
N GLY A 227 2.26 14.73 -2.22
CA GLY A 227 3.56 14.47 -1.64
C GLY A 227 3.51 13.52 -0.46
N ASP A 228 2.65 12.50 -0.46
CA ASP A 228 2.67 11.45 0.57
C ASP A 228 4.07 10.84 0.67
N TRP A 229 4.63 10.81 1.89
CA TRP A 229 5.98 10.32 2.18
C TRP A 229 6.06 8.78 2.27
N VAL A 230 4.94 8.10 2.58
CA VAL A 230 4.95 6.65 2.86
C VAL A 230 5.41 5.84 1.64
N PRO A 231 5.00 6.15 0.39
CA PRO A 231 5.49 5.44 -0.78
C PRO A 231 6.98 5.63 -1.07
N HIS A 232 7.63 6.62 -0.46
CA HIS A 232 9.05 6.86 -0.62
C HIS A 232 9.89 6.06 0.38
N VAL A 233 9.26 5.29 1.27
CA VAL A 233 9.94 4.46 2.27
C VAL A 233 9.50 2.99 2.26
N PRO A 234 10.34 2.05 2.71
CA PRO A 234 11.79 2.18 2.89
C PRO A 234 12.51 2.64 1.62
N PHE A 235 13.70 3.20 1.77
CA PHE A 235 14.40 3.79 0.63
C PHE A 235 14.87 2.72 -0.35
N ARG A 236 14.89 3.09 -1.64
CA ARG A 236 15.53 2.26 -2.67
C ARG A 236 16.94 1.94 -2.23
N GLU A 237 17.61 2.91 -1.62
CA GLU A 237 18.96 2.86 -1.08
C GLU A 237 19.29 1.61 -0.24
N TRP A 238 18.26 1.01 0.34
CA TRP A 238 18.30 -0.17 1.20
C TRP A 238 17.84 -1.45 0.49
N ASN A 239 17.92 -1.49 -0.85
CA ASN A 239 17.51 -2.59 -1.72
C ASN A 239 15.99 -2.83 -1.75
N TYR A 240 15.18 -1.78 -1.57
CA TYR A 240 13.74 -1.85 -1.73
C TYR A 240 13.29 -1.35 -3.11
N GLN A 241 12.21 -1.92 -3.65
CA GLN A 241 11.71 -1.59 -4.97
C GLN A 241 10.17 -1.70 -4.98
N HIS A 242 9.49 -0.70 -5.55
CA HIS A 242 8.10 -0.83 -5.91
C HIS A 242 7.91 -1.68 -7.17
N PRO A 243 6.90 -2.56 -7.21
CA PRO A 243 6.43 -3.15 -8.46
C PRO A 243 5.81 -2.08 -9.38
N SER A 244 5.49 -2.47 -10.61
CA SER A 244 4.67 -1.66 -11.51
C SER A 244 3.26 -1.49 -10.93
N GLY A 245 2.54 -0.44 -11.36
CA GLY A 245 1.14 -0.24 -10.96
C GLY A 245 0.82 1.13 -10.35
N GLN A 246 1.75 2.08 -10.38
CA GLN A 246 1.56 3.38 -9.73
C GLN A 246 0.47 4.22 -10.41
N ILE A 247 -0.48 4.70 -9.60
CA ILE A 247 -1.39 5.77 -9.92
C ILE A 247 -1.05 6.95 -9.01
N TRP A 248 -0.83 8.14 -9.56
CA TRP A 248 -0.48 9.31 -8.76
C TRP A 248 -1.53 10.41 -8.93
N ILE A 249 -2.09 10.85 -7.81
CA ILE A 249 -3.02 11.98 -7.70
C ILE A 249 -2.18 13.23 -7.43
N HIS A 250 -2.02 14.11 -8.42
CA HIS A 250 -1.15 15.28 -8.28
C HIS A 250 -1.74 16.53 -8.97
N PRO A 251 -2.03 17.63 -8.24
CA PRO A 251 -1.76 17.84 -6.82
C PRO A 251 -2.63 16.95 -5.92
N ALA A 252 -2.24 16.83 -4.64
CA ALA A 252 -2.97 16.06 -3.63
C ALA A 252 -4.46 16.40 -3.63
N ASN A 253 -5.32 15.41 -3.35
CA ASN A 253 -6.75 15.62 -3.22
C ASN A 253 -7.35 16.31 -4.46
N SER A 254 -6.99 15.86 -5.67
CA SER A 254 -7.54 16.40 -6.92
C SER A 254 -8.09 15.29 -7.82
N LYS A 255 -8.75 15.67 -8.94
CA LYS A 255 -9.14 14.75 -10.03
C LYS A 255 -7.99 14.47 -11.01
N ASN A 256 -6.80 15.03 -10.79
CA ASN A 256 -5.67 14.84 -11.69
C ASN A 256 -4.89 13.59 -11.28
N TRP A 257 -5.48 12.43 -11.58
CA TRP A 257 -4.85 11.13 -11.45
C TRP A 257 -4.39 10.60 -12.79
N LYS A 258 -3.19 10.02 -12.82
CA LYS A 258 -2.64 9.35 -13.99
C LYS A 258 -1.97 8.04 -13.61
N PHE A 259 -1.88 7.14 -14.57
CA PHE A 259 -1.10 5.92 -14.46
C PHE A 259 0.34 6.17 -14.87
N TYR A 260 1.29 5.60 -14.14
CA TYR A 260 2.73 5.72 -14.40
C TYR A 260 3.29 4.32 -14.65
N PRO A 261 3.43 3.89 -15.92
CA PRO A 261 3.76 2.52 -16.26
C PRO A 261 5.17 2.11 -15.83
N GLY A 262 5.34 0.85 -15.44
CA GLY A 262 6.62 0.28 -15.03
C GLY A 262 7.02 0.60 -13.58
N GLU A 263 8.04 -0.08 -13.09
CA GLU A 263 8.56 0.12 -11.74
C GLU A 263 9.22 1.49 -11.55
N GLU A 264 9.02 2.07 -10.36
CA GLU A 264 9.69 3.30 -9.88
C GLU A 264 9.76 4.41 -10.93
N ASN A 265 8.65 4.64 -11.64
CA ASN A 265 8.62 5.51 -12.82
C ASN A 265 9.18 6.91 -12.52
N HIS A 266 10.09 7.37 -13.38
CA HIS A 266 10.80 8.65 -13.26
C HIS A 266 9.87 9.87 -13.22
N PHE A 267 8.71 9.79 -13.87
CA PHE A 267 7.70 10.85 -13.89
C PHE A 267 6.69 10.77 -12.75
N GLY A 268 6.76 9.72 -11.93
CA GLY A 268 5.80 9.41 -10.87
C GLY A 268 6.07 10.15 -9.56
N ALA A 269 5.52 9.63 -8.47
CA ALA A 269 5.56 10.26 -7.14
C ALA A 269 6.99 10.51 -6.60
N ASN A 270 8.00 9.76 -7.07
CA ASN A 270 9.40 10.00 -6.73
C ASN A 270 9.95 11.35 -7.24
N GLN A 271 9.20 12.09 -8.06
CA GLN A 271 9.56 13.47 -8.42
C GLN A 271 9.45 14.44 -7.24
N VAL A 272 8.64 14.11 -6.24
CA VAL A 272 8.59 14.86 -4.98
C VAL A 272 9.76 14.36 -4.13
N GLY A 273 10.76 15.23 -3.95
CA GLY A 273 11.88 14.95 -3.05
C GLY A 273 11.38 14.71 -1.63
N ILE A 274 12.02 13.79 -0.89
CA ILE A 274 11.58 13.37 0.44
C ILE A 274 11.45 14.56 1.42
N GLU A 275 12.27 15.60 1.25
CA GLU A 275 12.23 16.84 2.02
C GLU A 275 10.97 17.70 1.80
N LEU A 276 10.24 17.45 0.71
CA LEU A 276 8.97 18.10 0.37
C LEU A 276 7.75 17.20 0.60
N THR A 277 7.98 15.95 1.02
CA THR A 277 6.89 15.02 1.36
C THR A 277 6.27 15.36 2.70
N ASN A 278 5.04 14.90 2.94
CA ASN A 278 4.29 15.21 4.15
C ASN A 278 3.31 14.09 4.52
N MET A 279 2.98 14.02 5.82
CA MET A 279 1.98 13.08 6.34
C MET A 279 0.54 13.51 6.03
N SER A 280 0.31 14.80 5.74
CA SER A 280 -1.04 15.31 5.48
C SER A 280 -1.64 14.75 4.18
N ASP A 281 -0.81 14.48 3.17
CA ASP A 281 -1.28 13.93 1.89
C ASP A 281 -1.50 12.42 1.98
N HIS A 282 -0.83 11.73 2.92
CA HIS A 282 -1.07 10.32 3.22
C HIS A 282 -2.55 10.11 3.58
N HIS A 283 -3.10 11.01 4.40
CA HIS A 283 -4.50 11.00 4.81
C HIS A 283 -5.31 12.06 4.05
N GLY A 284 -6.07 11.64 3.04
CA GLY A 284 -6.72 12.58 2.13
C GLY A 284 -7.86 11.99 1.30
N TRP A 285 -8.11 12.62 0.15
CA TRP A 285 -9.15 12.24 -0.80
C TRP A 285 -8.57 11.42 -1.94
N TYR A 286 -8.91 10.14 -1.97
CA TYR A 286 -8.58 9.20 -3.03
C TYR A 286 -9.84 8.92 -3.84
N PHE A 287 -9.86 9.38 -5.10
CA PHE A 287 -10.97 9.11 -6.01
C PHE A 287 -12.34 9.45 -5.42
N HIS A 288 -12.51 10.68 -4.92
CA HIS A 288 -13.74 11.15 -4.27
C HIS A 288 -14.07 10.53 -2.89
N THR A 289 -13.21 9.67 -2.34
CA THR A 289 -13.41 9.00 -1.05
C THR A 289 -12.33 9.41 -0.06
N ALA A 290 -12.73 9.76 1.17
CA ALA A 290 -11.79 10.07 2.24
C ALA A 290 -11.13 8.79 2.76
N LEU A 291 -9.83 8.85 3.03
CA LEU A 291 -9.05 7.72 3.53
C LEU A 291 -7.90 8.21 4.42
N GLY A 292 -7.75 7.57 5.60
CA GLY A 292 -6.68 7.85 6.56
C GLY A 292 -7.20 8.24 7.94
N GLU A 293 -6.30 8.24 8.93
CA GLU A 293 -6.60 8.55 10.33
C GLU A 293 -6.83 10.06 10.51
N HIS A 294 -7.97 10.45 11.09
CA HIS A 294 -8.30 11.85 11.45
C HIS A 294 -8.55 12.86 10.31
N VAL A 295 -8.68 12.43 9.05
CA VAL A 295 -9.31 13.27 8.01
C VAL A 295 -10.83 13.20 8.16
N VAL A 296 -11.55 13.93 7.31
CA VAL A 296 -13.02 13.90 7.13
C VAL A 296 -13.55 12.52 6.65
N ALA A 297 -12.86 11.42 6.98
CA ALA A 297 -13.39 10.07 6.91
C ALA A 297 -14.50 9.93 7.97
N THR A 298 -15.70 9.65 7.51
CA THR A 298 -16.84 9.37 8.37
C THR A 298 -16.79 7.92 8.86
N CYS A 299 -17.39 7.65 10.02
CA CYS A 299 -17.73 6.29 10.43
C CYS A 299 -19.26 6.18 10.51
N PRO A 300 -19.91 5.32 9.70
CA PRO A 300 -19.34 4.48 8.64
C PRO A 300 -18.67 5.26 7.50
N ALA A 301 -17.70 4.63 6.84
CA ALA A 301 -17.01 5.20 5.69
C ALA A 301 -17.98 5.43 4.53
N THR A 302 -17.81 6.56 3.83
CA THR A 302 -18.60 6.91 2.67
C THR A 302 -17.76 6.84 1.39
N VAL A 303 -18.38 6.40 0.30
CA VAL A 303 -17.73 6.24 -1.00
C VAL A 303 -18.24 7.33 -1.94
N ASN A 304 -17.34 7.97 -2.70
CA ASN A 304 -17.68 8.96 -3.72
C ASN A 304 -18.52 10.14 -3.20
N THR A 305 -18.03 10.83 -2.16
CA THR A 305 -18.73 11.95 -1.53
C THR A 305 -18.07 13.31 -1.75
N HIS A 306 -16.80 13.35 -2.14
CA HIS A 306 -16.11 14.62 -2.41
C HIS A 306 -16.21 15.02 -3.87
N HIS A 307 -16.78 16.20 -4.14
CA HIS A 307 -16.84 16.77 -5.47
C HIS A 307 -16.01 18.07 -5.51
N TYR A 308 -14.85 17.98 -6.14
CA TYR A 308 -13.97 19.09 -6.51
C TYR A 308 -14.63 20.07 -7.46
#